data_AF-A0A4P7D8D0-F1
#
_entry.id   AF-A0A4P7D8D0-F1
#
_cell.length_a   1.000
_cell.length_b   1.000
_cell.length_c   1.000
_cell.angle_alpha   90.00
_cell.angle_beta   90.00
_cell.angle_gamma   90.00
#
_symmetry.space_group_name_H-M   'P 1'
#
loop_
_entity.id
_entity.type
_entity.pdbx_description
1 polymer ?
#
loop_
_entity_poly.entity_id
_entity_poly.type
_entity_poly.pdbx_seq_one_letter_code
_entity_poly.pdbx_strand_id
1 'polypeptide(L)'
;MASHIPLADRVPLAGRLVLIRADLQSDVQRSLQVGAEGCHAAISVLEAKCRATKKTGVSGGALDDLMGALVSLADIESSSAGTESVMTWRNAVVGAAGEIACAKCCTAERACRGGKDFAHDAETVDDHGLCIKPIKLLFEDAKTITEYAYEYAGGRDLTTVRLSTQLLADSAKGPARQFAVGGSFRVRGEPGVTLFVDAREYSLLSFLASLYVFVHELFSHAKCGVATGTEFSLISVEFSEGWMDWLAAHLFRYISEDCPIVSEGLRWSDVVAVASDYHRARVRPDTGQIENIKNRVGARAAESLYFMFRGVSPEMGQERAFWLTAQFSMGVNVSSVGDEKRASLVTRIGERLGNARTPVEAATMAPTAWIKAAEQFARDRNAIALLETLVA
;
A
#
# COMPACT_ATOMS: atom_id res chain seq x y z
N MET A 1 -20.88 6.08 -2.75
CA MET A 1 -20.20 6.74 -1.62
C MET A 1 -19.28 5.75 -0.95
N ALA A 2 -18.00 6.08 -0.88
CA ALA A 2 -17.03 5.38 -0.07
C ALA A 2 -17.33 5.56 1.42
N SER A 3 -17.02 4.58 2.27
CA SER A 3 -16.96 4.85 3.70
C SER A 3 -15.66 5.58 4.02
N HIS A 4 -15.70 6.48 4.99
CA HIS A 4 -14.51 7.08 5.58
C HIS A 4 -14.45 6.82 7.08
N ILE A 5 -13.25 6.92 7.63
CA ILE A 5 -13.01 6.95 9.08
C ILE A 5 -13.91 8.04 9.71
N PRO A 6 -14.63 7.75 10.83
CA PRO A 6 -15.48 8.73 11.50
C PRO A 6 -14.70 9.99 11.91
N LEU A 7 -15.37 11.15 11.96
CA LEU A 7 -14.70 12.42 12.27
C LEU A 7 -13.91 12.37 13.60
N ALA A 8 -14.46 11.72 14.63
CA ALA A 8 -13.81 11.59 15.94
C ALA A 8 -12.46 10.88 15.90
N ASP A 9 -12.25 10.00 14.91
CA ASP A 9 -10.99 9.28 14.69
C ASP A 9 -10.11 9.93 13.60
N ARG A 10 -10.70 10.78 12.74
CA ARG A 10 -9.93 11.58 11.76
C ARG A 10 -9.10 12.68 12.40
N VAL A 11 -9.59 13.29 13.49
CA VAL A 11 -8.86 14.35 14.21
C VAL A 11 -7.49 13.87 14.74
N PRO A 12 -7.41 12.78 15.53
CA PRO A 12 -6.11 12.26 15.97
C PRO A 12 -5.23 11.79 14.81
N LEU A 13 -5.82 11.17 13.78
CA LEU A 13 -5.09 10.77 12.58
C LEU A 13 -4.46 11.97 11.86
N ALA A 14 -5.19 13.07 11.71
CA ALA A 14 -4.68 14.28 11.09
C ALA A 14 -3.49 14.88 11.86
N GLY A 15 -3.57 14.90 13.19
CA GLY A 15 -2.43 15.31 14.03
C GLY A 15 -1.20 14.44 13.82
N ARG A 16 -1.37 13.12 13.71
CA ARG A 16 -0.27 12.19 13.40
C ARG A 16 0.31 12.44 12.00
N LEU A 17 -0.54 12.68 11.01
CA LEU A 17 -0.09 12.98 9.65
C LEU A 17 0.71 14.28 9.55
N VAL A 18 0.38 15.30 10.35
CA VAL A 18 1.20 16.52 10.46
C VAL A 18 2.60 16.19 10.96
N LEU A 19 2.69 15.39 12.03
CA LEU A 19 3.97 15.01 12.63
C LEU A 19 4.80 14.15 11.67
N ILE A 20 4.16 13.19 11.00
CA ILE A 20 4.80 12.37 9.96
C ILE A 20 5.37 13.27 8.85
N ARG A 21 4.60 14.23 8.32
CA ARG A 21 5.11 15.13 7.28
C ARG A 21 6.28 15.99 7.76
N ALA A 22 6.21 16.48 9.00
CA ALA A 22 7.32 17.24 9.59
C ALA A 22 8.58 16.38 9.71
N ASP A 23 8.43 15.13 10.15
CA ASP A 23 9.53 14.17 10.26
C ASP A 23 10.16 13.91 8.89
N LEU A 24 9.36 13.78 7.82
CA LEU A 24 9.87 13.57 6.46
C LEU A 24 10.66 14.73 5.88
N GLN A 25 10.28 15.96 6.24
CA GLN A 25 10.96 17.17 5.79
C GLN A 25 12.21 17.49 6.59
N SER A 26 12.29 17.03 7.85
CA SER A 26 13.50 17.09 8.65
C SER A 26 14.40 15.91 8.27
N ASP A 27 15.62 16.17 7.82
CA ASP A 27 16.60 15.16 7.39
C ASP A 27 16.64 13.91 8.32
N VAL A 28 15.89 12.87 7.94
CA VAL A 28 15.37 11.78 8.81
C VAL A 28 16.50 11.03 9.52
N GLN A 29 17.68 10.96 8.91
CA GLN A 29 18.84 10.30 9.49
C GLN A 29 19.38 11.00 10.74
N ARG A 30 19.17 12.32 10.90
CA ARG A 30 19.65 13.07 12.06
C ARG A 30 18.65 13.02 13.22
N SER A 31 17.36 13.04 12.95
CA SER A 31 16.28 12.96 13.96
C SER A 31 16.18 11.58 14.62
N LEU A 32 16.54 10.50 13.91
CA LEU A 32 16.68 9.16 14.49
C LEU A 32 17.93 9.00 15.39
N GLN A 33 18.95 9.85 15.22
CA GLN A 33 20.18 9.82 16.02
C GLN A 33 20.22 10.87 17.15
N VAL A 34 19.45 11.95 17.05
CA VAL A 34 19.49 13.08 17.98
C VAL A 34 18.09 13.36 18.51
N GLY A 35 17.69 12.61 19.54
CA GLY A 35 16.59 13.02 20.45
C GLY A 35 15.18 12.56 20.10
N ALA A 36 14.98 11.25 19.90
CA ALA A 36 13.65 10.64 19.79
C ALA A 36 12.73 10.91 21.01
N GLU A 37 13.29 11.25 22.17
CA GLU A 37 12.53 11.44 23.42
C GLU A 37 11.60 12.66 23.41
N GLY A 38 12.01 13.79 22.80
CA GLY A 38 11.19 15.02 22.75
C GLY A 38 10.01 14.93 21.78
N CYS A 39 10.25 14.40 20.58
CA CYS A 39 9.18 14.17 19.59
C CYS A 39 8.21 13.09 20.06
N HIS A 40 8.68 11.99 20.66
CA HIS A 40 7.80 10.98 21.25
C HIS A 40 7.03 11.51 22.47
N ALA A 41 7.60 12.39 23.29
CA ALA A 41 6.89 13.03 24.39
C ALA A 41 5.79 13.97 23.87
N ALA A 42 6.09 14.80 22.87
CA ALA A 42 5.09 15.66 22.22
C ALA A 42 3.95 14.82 21.61
N ILE A 43 4.29 13.79 20.82
CA ILE A 43 3.33 12.82 20.26
C ILE A 43 2.50 12.18 21.39
N SER A 44 3.11 11.73 22.48
CA SER A 44 2.41 11.09 23.60
C SER A 44 1.47 12.04 24.34
N VAL A 45 1.87 13.31 24.53
CA VAL A 45 1.04 14.37 25.11
C VAL A 45 -0.15 14.70 24.20
N LEU A 46 0.09 14.77 22.89
CA LEU A 46 -0.95 14.99 21.89
C LEU A 46 -1.92 13.82 21.82
N GLU A 47 -1.42 12.58 21.83
CA GLU A 47 -2.24 11.38 21.92
C GLU A 47 -3.08 11.37 23.21
N ALA A 48 -2.51 11.79 24.35
CA ALA A 48 -3.24 11.92 25.61
C ALA A 48 -4.35 12.98 25.51
N LYS A 49 -4.08 14.14 24.89
CA LYS A 49 -5.08 15.19 24.64
C LYS A 49 -6.18 14.75 23.66
N CYS A 50 -5.83 14.03 22.60
CA CYS A 50 -6.75 13.42 21.65
C CYS A 50 -7.65 12.35 22.31
N ARG A 51 -7.08 11.52 23.19
CA ARG A 51 -7.83 10.54 23.99
C ARG A 51 -8.80 11.24 24.95
N ALA A 52 -8.42 12.38 25.51
CA ALA A 52 -9.27 13.17 26.40
C ALA A 52 -10.44 13.87 25.67
N THR A 53 -10.25 14.30 24.42
CA THR A 53 -11.30 14.97 23.61
C THR A 53 -12.44 14.03 23.19
N LYS A 54 -12.22 12.71 23.13
CA LYS A 54 -13.29 11.71 22.96
C LYS A 54 -14.36 11.77 24.06
N LYS A 55 -14.04 12.28 25.26
CA LYS A 55 -14.99 12.40 26.37
C LYS A 55 -15.86 13.65 26.33
N THR A 56 -15.52 14.67 25.54
CA THR A 56 -16.13 16.00 25.64
C THR A 56 -17.11 16.35 24.53
N GLY A 57 -17.32 15.49 23.53
CA GLY A 57 -18.41 15.64 22.55
C GLY A 57 -18.36 16.93 21.73
N VAL A 58 -17.17 17.40 21.36
CA VAL A 58 -17.01 18.72 20.72
C VAL A 58 -17.31 18.66 19.22
N SER A 59 -18.33 19.42 18.81
CA SER A 59 -18.61 19.80 17.43
C SER A 59 -17.80 21.03 17.01
N GLY A 60 -17.09 20.97 15.88
CA GLY A 60 -16.62 22.15 15.14
C GLY A 60 -15.23 22.72 15.45
N GLY A 61 -14.67 22.55 16.66
CA GLY A 61 -13.36 23.13 17.05
C GLY A 61 -12.20 22.15 17.17
N ALA A 62 -12.47 20.85 17.32
CA ALA A 62 -11.47 19.88 17.81
C ALA A 62 -10.23 19.70 16.92
N LEU A 63 -10.33 19.87 15.60
CA LEU A 63 -9.17 19.78 14.70
C LEU A 63 -8.31 21.05 14.76
N ASP A 64 -8.93 22.21 14.65
CA ASP A 64 -8.21 23.50 14.67
C ASP A 64 -7.59 23.74 16.05
N ASP A 65 -8.26 23.33 17.14
CA ASP A 65 -7.73 23.31 18.51
C ASP A 65 -6.50 22.37 18.63
N LEU A 66 -6.55 21.19 17.98
CA LEU A 66 -5.43 20.25 17.95
C LEU A 66 -4.25 20.83 17.18
N MET A 67 -4.48 21.46 16.02
CA MET A 67 -3.44 22.12 15.23
C MET A 67 -2.81 23.27 16.01
N GLY A 68 -3.61 24.10 16.70
CA GLY A 68 -3.10 25.14 17.58
C GLY A 68 -2.24 24.57 18.72
N ALA A 69 -2.68 23.47 19.34
CA ALA A 69 -1.91 22.80 20.38
C ALA A 69 -0.58 22.20 19.87
N LEU A 70 -0.57 21.66 18.65
CA LEU A 70 0.64 21.17 17.97
C LEU A 70 1.67 22.30 17.80
N VAL A 71 1.22 23.44 17.29
CA VAL A 71 2.06 24.63 17.10
C VAL A 71 2.63 25.11 18.43
N SER A 72 1.79 25.24 19.47
CA SER A 72 2.25 25.69 20.80
C SER A 72 3.25 24.73 21.44
N LEU A 73 3.10 23.41 21.26
CA LEU A 73 4.06 22.44 21.77
C LEU A 73 5.41 22.53 21.04
N ALA A 74 5.38 22.69 19.72
CA ALA A 74 6.60 22.88 18.94
C ALA A 74 7.34 24.18 19.32
N ASP A 75 6.60 25.24 19.67
CA ASP A 75 7.16 26.48 20.21
C ASP A 75 7.90 26.25 21.55
N ILE A 76 7.28 25.50 22.48
CA ILE A 76 7.87 25.21 23.79
C ILE A 76 9.18 24.44 23.65
N GLU A 77 9.20 23.35 22.87
CA GLU A 77 10.41 22.53 22.66
C GLU A 77 11.56 23.34 22.03
N SER A 78 11.24 24.22 21.08
CA SER A 78 12.24 25.10 20.46
C SER A 78 12.85 26.13 21.42
N SER A 79 12.08 26.56 22.42
CA SER A 79 12.57 27.49 23.43
C SER A 79 13.52 26.83 24.42
N SER A 80 13.38 25.51 24.65
CA SER A 80 14.25 24.73 25.52
C SER A 80 15.48 24.15 24.82
N ALA A 81 15.39 23.87 23.52
CA ALA A 81 16.46 23.26 22.74
C ALA A 81 16.96 24.24 21.66
N GLY A 82 18.06 24.95 21.93
CA GLY A 82 18.65 25.95 21.05
C GLY A 82 19.34 25.41 19.79
N THR A 83 18.87 24.30 19.20
CA THR A 83 19.50 23.67 18.03
C THR A 83 18.74 23.98 16.73
N GLU A 84 19.48 24.20 15.65
CA GLU A 84 18.96 24.46 14.29
C GLU A 84 17.99 23.37 13.78
N SER A 85 18.21 22.12 14.20
CA SER A 85 17.36 20.97 13.85
C SER A 85 15.96 21.07 14.47
N VAL A 86 15.84 21.56 15.72
CA VAL A 86 14.55 21.71 16.41
C VAL A 86 13.73 22.85 15.77
N MET A 87 14.39 23.94 15.39
CA MET A 87 13.74 25.04 14.66
C MET A 87 13.24 24.61 13.28
N THR A 88 14.00 23.77 12.58
CA THR A 88 13.61 23.21 11.27
C THR A 88 12.37 22.33 11.41
N TRP A 89 12.39 21.39 12.36
CA TRP A 89 11.25 20.51 12.63
C TRP A 89 10.01 21.29 13.08
N ARG A 90 10.17 22.27 13.98
CA ARG A 90 9.08 23.19 14.39
C ARG A 90 8.44 23.86 13.19
N ASN A 91 9.24 24.47 12.32
CA ASN A 91 8.70 25.16 11.14
C ASN A 91 7.94 24.21 10.21
N ALA A 92 8.40 22.96 10.09
CA ALA A 92 7.72 21.93 9.34
C ALA A 92 6.37 21.53 9.98
N VAL A 93 6.31 21.36 11.31
CA VAL A 93 5.05 21.11 12.05
C VAL A 93 4.08 22.27 11.88
N VAL A 94 4.55 23.51 12.04
CA VAL A 94 3.71 24.72 11.87
C VAL A 94 3.18 24.82 10.44
N GLY A 95 4.02 24.59 9.44
CA GLY A 95 3.63 24.58 8.04
C GLY A 95 2.57 23.51 7.76
N ALA A 96 2.83 22.26 8.15
CA ALA A 96 1.93 21.14 7.92
C ALA A 96 0.59 21.27 8.66
N ALA A 97 0.60 21.76 9.91
CA ALA A 97 -0.62 22.06 10.67
C ALA A 97 -1.42 23.19 10.01
N GLY A 98 -0.74 24.22 9.51
CA GLY A 98 -1.35 25.30 8.76
C GLY A 98 -2.06 24.84 7.50
N GLU A 99 -1.61 23.77 6.84
CA GLU A 99 -2.26 23.20 5.66
C GLU A 99 -3.49 22.34 5.99
N ILE A 100 -3.63 21.87 7.23
CA ILE A 100 -4.69 20.95 7.66
C ILE A 100 -5.59 21.64 8.68
N ALA A 101 -6.66 22.30 8.24
CA ALA A 101 -7.62 22.94 9.12
C ALA A 101 -9.06 22.74 8.63
N CYS A 102 -10.00 22.53 9.55
CA CYS A 102 -11.42 22.41 9.22
C CYS A 102 -11.93 23.70 8.56
N ALA A 103 -11.52 24.86 9.07
CA ALA A 103 -11.84 26.16 8.49
C ALA A 103 -11.34 26.36 7.04
N LYS A 104 -10.28 25.65 6.62
CA LYS A 104 -9.78 25.67 5.23
C LYS A 104 -10.44 24.63 4.33
N CYS A 105 -10.94 23.56 4.94
CA CYS A 105 -11.54 22.40 4.28
C CYS A 105 -13.03 22.62 3.98
N CYS A 106 -13.77 23.32 4.84
CA CYS A 106 -15.22 23.40 4.74
C CYS A 106 -15.76 24.83 4.91
N THR A 107 -16.73 25.21 4.08
CA THR A 107 -17.63 26.33 4.39
C THR A 107 -18.64 25.91 5.46
N ALA A 108 -19.35 26.85 6.08
CA ALA A 108 -20.38 26.54 7.08
C ALA A 108 -21.43 25.53 6.58
N GLU A 109 -21.78 25.57 5.28
CA GLU A 109 -22.74 24.67 4.65
C GLU A 109 -22.15 23.28 4.34
N ARG A 110 -20.83 23.18 4.15
CA ARG A 110 -20.13 21.94 3.79
C ARG A 110 -19.39 21.30 4.97
N ALA A 111 -19.49 21.89 6.16
CA ALA A 111 -18.85 21.37 7.36
C ALA A 111 -19.29 19.94 7.65
N CYS A 112 -18.34 19.10 8.07
CA CYS A 112 -18.67 17.77 8.57
C CYS A 112 -19.60 17.89 9.79
N ARG A 113 -20.64 17.07 9.81
CA ARG A 113 -21.66 16.96 10.87
C ARG A 113 -21.24 16.01 11.99
N GLY A 114 -19.99 15.56 11.99
CA GLY A 114 -19.39 14.80 13.09
C GLY A 114 -20.00 13.42 13.27
N GLY A 115 -20.30 12.74 12.16
CA GLY A 115 -20.90 11.41 12.14
C GLY A 115 -22.41 11.39 12.37
N LYS A 116 -23.07 12.55 12.57
CA LYS A 116 -24.54 12.64 12.64
C LYS A 116 -25.20 12.39 11.28
N ASP A 117 -24.44 12.60 10.20
CA ASP A 117 -24.87 12.37 8.82
C ASP A 117 -23.68 11.77 8.05
N PHE A 118 -23.60 10.43 8.05
CA PHE A 118 -22.44 9.73 7.49
C PHE A 118 -22.32 9.92 5.98
N ALA A 119 -23.44 10.07 5.27
CA ALA A 119 -23.44 10.27 3.82
C ALA A 119 -22.85 11.65 3.47
N HIS A 120 -23.33 12.70 4.15
CA HIS A 120 -22.79 14.05 4.01
C HIS A 120 -21.30 14.12 4.39
N ASP A 121 -20.91 13.53 5.51
CA ASP A 121 -19.52 13.54 5.98
C ASP A 121 -18.56 12.77 5.06
N ALA A 122 -19.07 11.77 4.34
CA ALA A 122 -18.30 11.05 3.33
C ALA A 122 -18.11 11.92 2.09
N GLU A 123 -19.18 12.51 1.56
CA GLU A 123 -19.15 13.41 0.40
C GLU A 123 -18.23 14.62 0.65
N THR A 124 -18.38 15.31 1.79
CA THR A 124 -17.49 16.40 2.19
C THR A 124 -16.03 15.97 2.20
N VAL A 125 -15.73 14.76 2.67
CA VAL A 125 -14.36 14.27 2.72
C VAL A 125 -13.83 13.89 1.37
N ASP A 126 -14.63 13.25 0.51
CA ASP A 126 -14.26 12.96 -0.87
C ASP A 126 -13.85 14.25 -1.61
N ASP A 127 -14.65 15.31 -1.49
CA ASP A 127 -14.44 16.56 -2.23
C ASP A 127 -13.37 17.48 -1.62
N HIS A 128 -13.28 17.53 -0.28
CA HIS A 128 -12.54 18.61 0.40
C HIS A 128 -11.65 18.15 1.57
N GLY A 129 -11.65 16.86 1.95
CA GLY A 129 -11.05 16.33 3.18
C GLY A 129 -9.53 16.51 3.36
N LEU A 130 -9.07 17.73 3.67
CA LEU A 130 -7.66 18.08 3.92
C LEU A 130 -7.03 17.28 5.08
N CYS A 131 -7.82 16.90 6.08
CA CYS A 131 -7.38 16.14 7.25
C CYS A 131 -6.83 14.74 6.94
N ILE A 132 -7.14 14.19 5.76
CA ILE A 132 -6.61 12.91 5.27
C ILE A 132 -5.91 13.05 3.92
N LYS A 133 -5.65 14.28 3.46
CA LYS A 133 -5.01 14.55 2.16
C LYS A 133 -3.72 13.75 1.96
N PRO A 134 -2.81 13.61 2.94
CA PRO A 134 -1.59 12.81 2.75
C PRO A 134 -1.88 11.35 2.38
N ILE A 135 -2.91 10.73 2.96
CA ILE A 135 -3.31 9.36 2.62
C ILE A 135 -3.96 9.31 1.22
N LYS A 136 -4.75 10.33 0.85
CA LYS A 136 -5.30 10.43 -0.51
C LYS A 136 -4.21 10.50 -1.57
N LEU A 137 -3.16 11.29 -1.34
CA LEU A 137 -2.01 11.39 -2.24
C LEU A 137 -1.32 10.04 -2.41
N LEU A 138 -1.11 9.27 -1.33
CA LEU A 138 -0.56 7.90 -1.46
C LEU A 138 -1.43 6.99 -2.34
N PHE A 139 -2.76 7.14 -2.30
CA PHE A 139 -3.63 6.36 -3.17
C PHE A 139 -3.54 6.82 -4.63
N GLU A 140 -3.51 8.13 -4.88
CA GLU A 140 -3.32 8.69 -6.23
C GLU A 140 -1.99 8.24 -6.84
N ASP A 141 -0.93 8.21 -6.02
CA ASP A 141 0.37 7.65 -6.38
C ASP A 141 0.26 6.16 -6.70
N ALA A 142 -0.35 5.36 -5.81
CA ALA A 142 -0.55 3.92 -6.03
C ALA A 142 -1.34 3.62 -7.30
N LYS A 143 -2.36 4.43 -7.56
CA LYS A 143 -3.19 4.36 -8.76
C LYS A 143 -2.36 4.67 -10.00
N THR A 144 -1.60 5.77 -10.00
CA THR A 144 -0.71 6.16 -11.10
C THR A 144 0.33 5.08 -11.40
N ILE A 145 0.95 4.52 -10.36
CA ILE A 145 1.91 3.40 -10.44
C ILE A 145 1.26 2.18 -11.10
N THR A 146 0.07 1.80 -10.62
CA THR A 146 -0.67 0.65 -11.16
C THR A 146 -1.12 0.91 -12.59
N GLU A 147 -1.54 2.14 -12.90
CA GLU A 147 -1.95 2.60 -14.23
C GLU A 147 -0.82 2.46 -15.23
N TYR A 148 0.31 3.05 -14.91
CA TYR A 148 1.51 2.93 -15.70
C TYR A 148 1.90 1.45 -15.95
N ALA A 149 1.85 0.61 -14.94
CA ALA A 149 2.23 -0.80 -15.06
C ALA A 149 1.31 -1.59 -16.01
N TYR A 150 -0.01 -1.40 -15.89
CA TYR A 150 -0.98 -2.07 -16.76
C TYR A 150 -0.97 -1.50 -18.18
N GLU A 151 -0.79 -0.20 -18.35
CA GLU A 151 -0.63 0.44 -19.67
C GLU A 151 0.62 -0.10 -20.38
N TYR A 152 1.75 -0.13 -19.68
CA TYR A 152 3.00 -0.71 -20.20
C TYR A 152 2.83 -2.19 -20.58
N ALA A 153 1.94 -2.90 -19.88
CA ALA A 153 1.64 -4.29 -20.17
C ALA A 153 0.62 -4.53 -21.29
N GLY A 154 0.09 -3.47 -21.92
CA GLY A 154 -0.92 -3.57 -22.97
C GLY A 154 -2.35 -3.77 -22.45
N GLY A 155 -2.61 -3.45 -21.18
CA GLY A 155 -3.91 -3.52 -20.52
C GLY A 155 -4.87 -2.38 -20.89
N ARG A 156 -6.17 -2.56 -20.59
CA ARG A 156 -7.23 -1.57 -20.79
C ARG A 156 -7.41 -0.63 -19.60
N ASP A 157 -8.04 0.51 -19.88
CA ASP A 157 -8.40 1.63 -18.99
C ASP A 157 -8.91 1.23 -17.59
N LEU A 158 -8.55 2.03 -16.59
CA LEU A 158 -8.64 1.75 -15.16
C LEU A 158 -9.76 2.57 -14.46
N THR A 159 -10.75 2.99 -15.24
CA THR A 159 -11.56 4.19 -14.95
C THR A 159 -12.51 4.17 -13.75
N THR A 160 -12.60 3.14 -12.90
CA THR A 160 -13.48 3.20 -11.72
C THR A 160 -13.01 2.38 -10.52
N VAL A 161 -11.81 2.61 -9.98
CA VAL A 161 -11.47 2.10 -8.63
C VAL A 161 -11.78 3.17 -7.60
N ARG A 162 -12.71 2.86 -6.67
CA ARG A 162 -13.06 3.76 -5.56
C ARG A 162 -12.10 3.57 -4.40
N LEU A 163 -11.61 4.67 -3.84
CA LEU A 163 -10.93 4.66 -2.54
C LEU A 163 -11.97 4.70 -1.44
N SER A 164 -11.79 3.89 -0.41
CA SER A 164 -12.47 4.06 0.86
C SER A 164 -11.50 3.92 2.01
N THR A 165 -11.80 4.55 3.13
CA THR A 165 -11.08 4.32 4.37
C THR A 165 -12.04 3.81 5.42
N GLN A 166 -11.63 2.82 6.18
CA GLN A 166 -12.45 2.28 7.25
C GLN A 166 -11.63 2.26 8.52
N LEU A 167 -12.26 2.62 9.64
CA LEU A 167 -11.63 2.39 10.93
C LEU A 167 -11.41 0.87 11.03
N LEU A 168 -10.20 0.48 11.41
CA LEU A 168 -9.99 -0.88 11.85
C LEU A 168 -10.79 -1.02 13.16
N ALA A 169 -12.07 -1.42 13.04
CA ALA A 169 -12.96 -1.59 14.19
C ALA A 169 -12.21 -2.42 15.23
N ASP A 170 -12.28 -2.04 16.52
CA ASP A 170 -11.64 -2.75 17.63
C ASP A 170 -11.81 -4.25 17.41
N SER A 171 -10.80 -4.86 16.79
CA SER A 171 -10.70 -6.29 16.65
C SER A 171 -10.22 -6.73 18.01
N ALA A 172 -11.07 -6.59 19.02
CA ALA A 172 -10.88 -7.08 20.37
C ALA A 172 -10.77 -8.62 20.43
N LYS A 173 -10.58 -9.27 19.27
CA LYS A 173 -10.39 -10.70 19.07
C LYS A 173 -9.33 -11.04 18.02
N GLY A 174 -8.62 -10.03 17.50
CA GLY A 174 -7.51 -10.20 16.60
C GLY A 174 -6.17 -10.04 17.34
N PRO A 175 -5.16 -10.85 17.04
CA PRO A 175 -3.80 -10.65 17.56
C PRO A 175 -3.29 -9.24 17.20
N ALA A 176 -2.48 -8.68 18.10
CA ALA A 176 -1.89 -7.35 17.94
C ALA A 176 -1.21 -7.26 16.58
N ARG A 177 -1.70 -6.36 15.71
CA ARG A 177 -1.08 -6.13 14.41
C ARG A 177 0.16 -5.29 14.62
N GLN A 178 1.26 -5.65 13.96
CA GLN A 178 2.50 -4.89 14.01
C GLN A 178 2.35 -3.48 13.40
N PHE A 179 1.32 -3.26 12.57
CA PHE A 179 1.05 -1.98 11.91
C PHE A 179 -0.45 -1.67 11.92
N ALA A 180 -0.75 -0.38 11.95
CA ALA A 180 -2.09 0.16 12.07
C ALA A 180 -2.87 0.23 10.75
N VAL A 181 -2.50 -0.56 9.73
CA VAL A 181 -3.08 -0.48 8.37
C VAL A 181 -3.59 -1.82 7.85
N GLY A 182 -4.29 -1.84 6.71
CA GLY A 182 -4.75 -3.03 5.98
C GLY A 182 -5.52 -2.65 4.71
N GLY A 183 -5.73 -3.59 3.79
CA GLY A 183 -6.38 -3.37 2.49
C GLY A 183 -7.56 -4.31 2.23
N SER A 184 -8.48 -3.94 1.35
CA SER A 184 -9.41 -4.88 0.72
C SER A 184 -9.84 -4.35 -0.63
N PHE A 185 -9.98 -5.21 -1.63
CA PHE A 185 -10.24 -4.81 -3.01
C PHE A 185 -11.73 -4.88 -3.44
N ARG A 186 -12.66 -4.83 -2.47
CA ARG A 186 -14.08 -4.61 -2.76
C ARG A 186 -14.71 -3.61 -1.81
N VAL A 187 -15.39 -2.62 -2.38
CA VAL A 187 -16.22 -1.68 -1.63
C VAL A 187 -17.67 -2.00 -1.91
N ARG A 188 -18.37 -2.61 -0.95
CA ARG A 188 -19.80 -2.95 -1.07
C ARG A 188 -20.15 -3.80 -2.30
N GLY A 189 -19.26 -4.70 -2.70
CA GLY A 189 -19.43 -5.57 -3.86
C GLY A 189 -19.00 -4.96 -5.20
N GLU A 190 -18.58 -3.69 -5.22
CA GLU A 190 -17.98 -3.05 -6.37
C GLU A 190 -16.43 -3.11 -6.30
N PRO A 191 -15.73 -3.05 -7.44
CA PRO A 191 -14.28 -2.86 -7.47
C PRO A 191 -13.89 -1.57 -6.72
N GLY A 192 -13.07 -1.71 -5.68
CA GLY A 192 -12.67 -0.57 -4.86
C GLY A 192 -11.65 -1.01 -3.82
N VAL A 193 -10.74 -0.13 -3.44
CA VAL A 193 -9.75 -0.44 -2.41
C VAL A 193 -10.11 0.28 -1.11
N THR A 194 -10.24 -0.48 -0.03
CA THR A 194 -10.45 0.02 1.33
C THR A 194 -9.15 -0.05 2.12
N LEU A 195 -8.64 1.09 2.58
CA LEU A 195 -7.60 1.10 3.61
C LEU A 195 -8.25 1.02 4.99
N PHE A 196 -7.95 -0.04 5.73
CA PHE A 196 -8.24 -0.11 7.15
C PHE A 196 -7.17 0.66 7.91
N VAL A 197 -7.55 1.57 8.81
CA VAL A 197 -6.62 2.38 9.60
C VAL A 197 -6.99 2.34 11.07
N ASP A 198 -6.03 2.06 11.95
CA ASP A 198 -6.13 2.40 13.37
C ASP A 198 -5.52 3.79 13.60
N ALA A 199 -6.39 4.79 13.69
CA ALA A 199 -6.00 6.17 13.93
C ALA A 199 -5.20 6.37 15.24
N ARG A 200 -5.29 5.44 16.19
CA ARG A 200 -4.59 5.52 17.48
C ARG A 200 -3.15 5.05 17.40
N GLU A 201 -2.78 4.26 16.41
CA GLU A 201 -1.44 3.66 16.30
C GLU A 201 -0.74 3.99 14.97
N TYR A 202 -1.35 4.88 14.16
CA TYR A 202 -0.84 5.25 12.85
C TYR A 202 0.51 5.98 12.96
N SER A 203 1.58 5.25 12.62
CA SER A 203 2.96 5.71 12.68
C SER A 203 3.50 6.06 11.29
N LEU A 204 4.70 6.64 11.23
CA LEU A 204 5.44 6.81 9.97
C LEU A 204 5.53 5.47 9.21
N LEU A 205 5.90 4.38 9.87
CA LEU A 205 5.96 3.06 9.24
C LEU A 205 4.60 2.60 8.69
N SER A 206 3.50 2.89 9.38
CA SER A 206 2.14 2.58 8.90
C SER A 206 1.77 3.42 7.66
N PHE A 207 2.20 4.69 7.64
CA PHE A 207 2.05 5.56 6.48
C PHE A 207 2.81 5.03 5.26
N LEU A 208 4.05 4.60 5.44
CA LEU A 208 4.87 3.99 4.38
C LEU A 208 4.27 2.68 3.86
N ALA A 209 3.83 1.82 4.78
CA ALA A 209 3.17 0.57 4.42
C ALA A 209 1.86 0.79 3.64
N SER A 210 1.14 1.89 3.89
CA SER A 210 -0.13 2.18 3.22
C SER A 210 0.00 2.27 1.70
N LEU A 211 1.07 2.91 1.21
CA LEU A 211 1.29 3.06 -0.22
C LEU A 211 1.48 1.69 -0.90
N TYR A 212 2.35 0.85 -0.36
CA TYR A 212 2.54 -0.51 -0.85
C TYR A 212 1.25 -1.32 -0.81
N VAL A 213 0.50 -1.24 0.30
CA VAL A 213 -0.80 -1.92 0.43
C VAL A 213 -1.76 -1.48 -0.67
N PHE A 214 -1.83 -0.18 -0.95
CA PHE A 214 -2.64 0.30 -2.06
C PHE A 214 -2.18 -0.25 -3.40
N VAL A 215 -0.87 -0.25 -3.67
CA VAL A 215 -0.32 -0.81 -4.90
C VAL A 215 -0.66 -2.29 -5.01
N HIS A 216 -0.47 -3.10 -3.97
CA HIS A 216 -0.84 -4.52 -3.97
C HIS A 216 -2.33 -4.72 -4.24
N GLU A 217 -3.20 -4.07 -3.50
CA GLU A 217 -4.65 -4.28 -3.64
C GLU A 217 -5.16 -3.82 -5.02
N LEU A 218 -4.61 -2.75 -5.57
CA LEU A 218 -4.91 -2.28 -6.92
C LEU A 218 -4.35 -3.22 -7.99
N PHE A 219 -3.06 -3.53 -7.90
CA PHE A 219 -2.32 -4.27 -8.91
C PHE A 219 -2.73 -5.75 -8.96
N SER A 220 -2.81 -6.39 -7.80
CA SER A 220 -3.07 -7.81 -7.64
C SER A 220 -4.55 -8.13 -7.81
N HIS A 221 -5.45 -7.26 -7.32
CA HIS A 221 -6.85 -7.65 -7.17
C HIS A 221 -7.87 -6.78 -7.90
N ALA A 222 -7.69 -5.46 -7.97
CA ALA A 222 -8.70 -4.59 -8.59
C ALA A 222 -8.91 -4.87 -10.10
N LYS A 223 -7.92 -5.53 -10.73
CA LYS A 223 -7.94 -5.93 -12.15
C LYS A 223 -8.09 -7.43 -12.37
N CYS A 224 -8.38 -8.19 -11.33
CA CYS A 224 -8.62 -9.62 -11.47
C CYS A 224 -9.87 -9.86 -12.34
N GLY A 225 -9.70 -10.53 -13.48
CA GLY A 225 -10.78 -10.87 -14.43
C GLY A 225 -11.73 -11.96 -13.95
N VAL A 226 -11.52 -12.48 -12.74
CA VAL A 226 -12.38 -13.49 -12.10
C VAL A 226 -13.05 -12.86 -10.88
N ALA A 227 -14.33 -13.18 -10.69
CA ALA A 227 -15.06 -12.79 -9.49
C ALA A 227 -14.46 -13.52 -8.26
N THR A 228 -13.63 -12.83 -7.49
CA THR A 228 -13.12 -13.32 -6.21
C THR A 228 -14.26 -13.50 -5.18
N GLY A 229 -14.12 -14.38 -4.19
CA GLY A 229 -15.13 -14.55 -3.11
C GLY A 229 -16.04 -15.78 -3.21
N THR A 230 -15.79 -16.69 -4.16
CA THR A 230 -16.25 -18.09 -4.07
C THR A 230 -15.26 -18.92 -3.24
N GLU A 231 -15.65 -20.09 -2.70
CA GLU A 231 -14.72 -21.02 -2.00
C GLU A 231 -13.43 -21.32 -2.80
N PHE A 232 -13.52 -21.26 -4.14
CA PHE A 232 -12.39 -21.42 -5.06
C PHE A 232 -11.33 -20.31 -4.98
N SER A 233 -11.62 -19.15 -4.38
CA SER A 233 -10.62 -18.08 -4.21
C SER A 233 -9.47 -18.49 -3.28
N LEU A 234 -9.68 -19.50 -2.43
CA LEU A 234 -8.63 -20.09 -1.59
C LEU A 234 -7.62 -20.93 -2.40
N ILE A 235 -8.00 -21.37 -3.60
CA ILE A 235 -7.15 -22.17 -4.50
C ILE A 235 -6.13 -21.27 -5.19
N SER A 236 -6.50 -20.04 -5.55
CA SER A 236 -5.61 -19.10 -6.24
C SER A 236 -4.81 -18.16 -5.30
N VAL A 237 -4.83 -18.37 -3.97
CA VAL A 237 -4.09 -17.54 -3.01
C VAL A 237 -2.60 -17.46 -3.36
N GLU A 238 -1.99 -18.56 -3.77
CA GLU A 238 -0.58 -18.57 -4.15
C GLU A 238 -0.30 -17.63 -5.34
N PHE A 239 -1.24 -17.53 -6.29
CA PHE A 239 -1.12 -16.59 -7.39
C PHE A 239 -1.42 -15.15 -6.94
N SER A 240 -2.57 -14.90 -6.30
CA SER A 240 -3.02 -13.54 -6.01
C SER A 240 -2.27 -12.86 -4.84
N GLU A 241 -1.87 -13.62 -3.83
CA GLU A 241 -1.23 -13.12 -2.60
C GLU A 241 0.27 -13.44 -2.52
N GLY A 242 0.76 -14.39 -3.32
CA GLY A 242 2.18 -14.73 -3.39
C GLY A 242 2.86 -14.21 -4.66
N TRP A 243 2.40 -14.69 -5.82
CA TRP A 243 2.99 -14.36 -7.11
C TRP A 243 2.81 -12.88 -7.46
N MET A 244 1.58 -12.37 -7.35
CA MET A 244 1.28 -10.96 -7.64
C MET A 244 1.88 -10.02 -6.59
N ASP A 245 2.02 -10.44 -5.33
CA ASP A 245 2.71 -9.68 -4.28
C ASP A 245 4.21 -9.51 -4.60
N TRP A 246 4.87 -10.57 -5.07
CA TRP A 246 6.27 -10.49 -5.53
C TRP A 246 6.45 -9.49 -6.67
N LEU A 247 5.50 -9.50 -7.63
CA LEU A 247 5.49 -8.54 -8.72
C LEU A 247 5.20 -7.12 -8.24
N ALA A 248 4.24 -6.93 -7.35
CA ALA A 248 3.93 -5.63 -6.76
C ALA A 248 5.16 -5.06 -6.06
N ALA A 249 5.88 -5.86 -5.27
CA ALA A 249 7.13 -5.44 -4.62
C ALA A 249 8.23 -5.06 -5.61
N HIS A 250 8.41 -5.82 -6.69
CA HIS A 250 9.41 -5.50 -7.71
C HIS A 250 9.01 -4.28 -8.54
N LEU A 251 7.74 -4.18 -8.93
CA LEU A 251 7.18 -3.03 -9.62
C LEU A 251 7.36 -1.76 -8.79
N PHE A 252 7.04 -1.86 -7.50
CA PHE A 252 7.21 -0.79 -6.55
C PHE A 252 8.67 -0.34 -6.47
N ARG A 253 9.61 -1.29 -6.45
CA ARG A 253 11.05 -0.99 -6.52
C ARG A 253 11.46 -0.33 -7.84
N TYR A 254 11.06 -0.87 -8.99
CA TYR A 254 11.41 -0.30 -10.30
C TYR A 254 10.90 1.14 -10.46
N ILE A 255 9.64 1.38 -10.11
CA ILE A 255 9.05 2.71 -10.21
C ILE A 255 9.68 3.65 -9.19
N SER A 256 10.09 3.16 -8.01
CA SER A 256 10.76 3.99 -7.01
C SER A 256 12.15 4.48 -7.40
N GLU A 257 12.85 3.77 -8.29
CA GLU A 257 14.19 4.13 -8.75
C GLU A 257 14.12 5.23 -9.85
N ASP A 258 13.07 5.23 -10.68
CA ASP A 258 12.92 6.12 -11.84
C ASP A 258 11.83 7.19 -11.72
N CYS A 259 10.91 7.05 -10.77
CA CYS A 259 9.79 7.97 -10.61
C CYS A 259 10.00 8.85 -9.37
N PRO A 260 10.18 10.17 -9.52
CA PRO A 260 10.19 11.12 -8.41
C PRO A 260 8.79 11.33 -7.82
N ILE A 261 7.90 10.34 -7.93
CA ILE A 261 6.74 10.27 -7.07
C ILE A 261 7.30 9.89 -5.70
N VAL A 262 7.69 10.90 -4.93
CA VAL A 262 7.32 11.04 -3.53
C VAL A 262 6.97 12.50 -3.38
N SER A 263 5.71 12.81 -3.14
CA SER A 263 5.31 14.16 -2.77
C SER A 263 5.96 14.66 -1.45
N GLU A 264 6.74 13.82 -0.75
CA GLU A 264 7.18 14.06 0.64
C GLU A 264 8.63 13.58 0.96
N GLY A 265 9.55 13.46 -0.01
CA GLY A 265 10.99 13.30 0.30
C GLY A 265 11.46 11.95 0.90
N LEU A 266 10.69 10.87 0.71
CA LEU A 266 11.00 9.54 1.24
C LEU A 266 12.13 8.81 0.50
N ARG A 267 12.93 8.04 1.23
CA ARG A 267 13.84 7.04 0.66
C ARG A 267 13.11 5.71 0.50
N TRP A 268 12.89 5.30 -0.74
CA TRP A 268 12.01 4.18 -1.07
C TRP A 268 12.50 2.78 -0.66
N SER A 269 13.81 2.59 -0.52
CA SER A 269 14.40 1.32 -0.07
C SER A 269 13.87 0.87 1.30
N ASP A 270 13.59 1.83 2.18
CA ASP A 270 13.13 1.57 3.54
C ASP A 270 11.63 1.21 3.57
N VAL A 271 10.87 1.66 2.56
CA VAL A 271 9.45 1.37 2.40
C VAL A 271 9.21 -0.06 1.93
N VAL A 272 9.96 -0.52 0.92
CA VAL A 272 9.77 -1.85 0.31
C VAL A 272 9.97 -2.97 1.32
N ALA A 273 11.07 -2.92 2.09
CA ALA A 273 11.40 -3.98 3.05
C ALA A 273 10.32 -4.07 4.14
N VAL A 274 9.97 -2.94 4.76
CA VAL A 274 8.98 -2.86 5.84
C VAL A 274 7.58 -3.23 5.35
N ALA A 275 7.17 -2.74 4.18
CA ALA A 275 5.81 -2.92 3.69
C ALA A 275 5.57 -4.32 3.11
N SER A 276 6.57 -4.93 2.48
CA SER A 276 6.49 -6.30 1.99
C SER A 276 6.50 -7.29 3.17
N ASP A 277 7.29 -7.03 4.22
CA ASP A 277 7.23 -7.79 5.47
C ASP A 277 5.88 -7.65 6.17
N TYR A 278 5.29 -6.44 6.16
CA TYR A 278 3.94 -6.19 6.66
C TYR A 278 2.87 -7.01 5.93
N HIS A 279 2.87 -7.00 4.59
CA HIS A 279 1.87 -7.71 3.82
C HIS A 279 1.95 -9.23 4.06
N ARG A 280 3.16 -9.77 4.15
CA ARG A 280 3.40 -11.16 4.54
C ARG A 280 2.95 -11.47 5.99
N ALA A 281 3.15 -10.54 6.92
CA ALA A 281 2.77 -10.71 8.33
C ALA A 281 1.25 -10.59 8.60
N ARG A 282 0.45 -10.10 7.63
CA ARG A 282 -1.01 -9.96 7.71
C ARG A 282 -1.76 -11.30 7.75
N VAL A 283 -1.06 -12.40 7.47
CA VAL A 283 -1.55 -13.78 7.59
C VAL A 283 -2.00 -14.07 9.01
N ARG A 284 -3.28 -14.43 9.16
CA ARG A 284 -4.00 -14.63 10.42
C ARG A 284 -3.22 -15.49 11.43
N PRO A 285 -2.90 -14.99 12.64
CA PRO A 285 -2.15 -15.77 13.62
C PRO A 285 -2.89 -16.98 14.21
N ASP A 286 -4.20 -17.07 13.97
CA ASP A 286 -5.06 -18.21 14.28
C ASP A 286 -5.01 -19.33 13.21
N THR A 287 -4.52 -19.05 11.99
CA THR A 287 -4.20 -20.08 10.96
C THR A 287 -2.71 -20.22 10.67
N GLY A 288 -1.90 -19.23 11.11
CA GLY A 288 -0.49 -19.26 11.51
C GLY A 288 0.60 -19.69 10.52
N GLN A 289 0.36 -20.73 9.72
CA GLN A 289 1.41 -21.37 8.90
C GLN A 289 1.01 -21.56 7.43
N ILE A 290 -0.26 -21.82 7.13
CA ILE A 290 -0.67 -22.26 5.78
C ILE A 290 -0.60 -21.11 4.76
N GLU A 291 -1.13 -19.92 5.07
CA GLU A 291 -1.12 -18.79 4.11
C GLU A 291 0.30 -18.25 3.89
N ASN A 292 1.16 -18.26 4.92
CA ASN A 292 2.57 -17.88 4.79
C ASN A 292 3.36 -18.81 3.85
N ILE A 293 3.08 -20.11 3.88
CA ILE A 293 3.70 -21.08 2.96
C ILE A 293 3.19 -20.83 1.54
N LYS A 294 1.87 -20.67 1.34
CA LYS A 294 1.26 -20.41 0.04
C LYS A 294 1.81 -19.14 -0.62
N ASN A 295 1.95 -18.05 0.13
CA ASN A 295 2.50 -16.79 -0.39
C ASN A 295 3.96 -16.96 -0.83
N ARG A 296 4.77 -17.70 -0.05
CA ARG A 296 6.16 -18.02 -0.42
C ARG A 296 6.25 -18.89 -1.66
N VAL A 297 5.38 -19.89 -1.80
CA VAL A 297 5.31 -20.75 -2.98
C VAL A 297 5.00 -19.91 -4.21
N GLY A 298 3.98 -19.05 -4.14
CA GLY A 298 3.63 -18.11 -5.19
C GLY A 298 4.76 -17.17 -5.58
N ALA A 299 5.37 -16.50 -4.60
CA ALA A 299 6.47 -15.57 -4.83
C ALA A 299 7.69 -16.26 -5.46
N ARG A 300 8.02 -17.47 -4.98
CA ARG A 300 9.11 -18.27 -5.53
C ARG A 300 8.83 -18.70 -6.97
N ALA A 301 7.60 -19.08 -7.28
CA ALA A 301 7.22 -19.42 -8.64
C ALA A 301 7.32 -18.20 -9.58
N ALA A 302 6.90 -17.02 -9.13
CA ALA A 302 7.06 -15.78 -9.90
C ALA A 302 8.54 -15.48 -10.20
N GLU A 303 9.39 -15.58 -9.17
CA GLU A 303 10.85 -15.41 -9.30
C GLU A 303 11.45 -16.43 -10.28
N SER A 304 11.04 -17.69 -10.18
CA SER A 304 11.49 -18.75 -11.09
C SER A 304 11.09 -18.48 -12.55
N LEU A 305 9.88 -17.95 -12.80
CA LEU A 305 9.48 -17.54 -14.14
C LEU A 305 10.34 -16.36 -14.63
N TYR A 306 10.60 -15.38 -13.77
CA TYR A 306 11.51 -14.28 -14.07
C TYR A 306 12.93 -14.77 -14.44
N PHE A 307 13.47 -15.72 -13.68
CA PHE A 307 14.76 -16.36 -14.00
C PHE A 307 14.72 -17.12 -15.33
N MET A 308 13.61 -17.78 -15.65
CA MET A 308 13.44 -18.43 -16.94
C MET A 308 13.51 -17.40 -18.08
N PHE A 309 12.76 -16.29 -18.01
CA PHE A 309 12.83 -15.22 -19.02
C PHE A 309 14.25 -14.63 -19.14
N ARG A 310 14.95 -14.44 -18.02
CA ARG A 310 16.36 -14.01 -18.00
C ARG A 310 17.31 -15.00 -18.66
N GLY A 311 17.05 -16.30 -18.52
CA GLY A 311 17.91 -17.35 -19.04
C GLY A 311 17.65 -17.70 -20.51
N VAL A 312 16.40 -17.54 -20.99
CA VAL A 312 16.02 -17.75 -22.40
C VAL A 312 16.79 -16.82 -23.34
N SER A 313 17.07 -15.60 -22.89
CA SER A 313 17.84 -14.63 -23.67
C SER A 313 18.76 -13.86 -22.71
N PRO A 314 20.02 -14.28 -22.50
CA PRO A 314 20.92 -13.62 -21.56
C PRO A 314 21.15 -12.13 -21.87
N GLU A 315 21.03 -11.73 -23.14
CA GLU A 315 21.09 -10.34 -23.61
C GLU A 315 19.86 -9.52 -23.21
N MET A 316 18.78 -10.18 -22.80
CA MET A 316 17.59 -9.58 -22.21
C MET A 316 17.98 -9.13 -20.80
N GLY A 317 18.30 -7.84 -20.67
CA GLY A 317 18.62 -7.22 -19.39
C GLY A 317 17.56 -7.51 -18.32
N GLN A 318 17.93 -7.32 -17.05
CA GLN A 318 17.08 -7.64 -15.89
C GLN A 318 15.69 -6.99 -15.99
N GLU A 319 15.67 -5.71 -16.34
CA GLU A 319 14.44 -4.92 -16.48
C GLU A 319 13.49 -5.51 -17.53
N ARG A 320 14.00 -5.86 -18.72
CA ARG A 320 13.17 -6.42 -19.79
C ARG A 320 12.56 -7.75 -19.37
N ALA A 321 13.31 -8.62 -18.72
CA ALA A 321 12.79 -9.90 -18.24
C ALA A 321 11.76 -9.74 -17.11
N PHE A 322 11.95 -8.77 -16.22
CA PHE A 322 10.96 -8.40 -15.23
C PHE A 322 9.65 -7.98 -15.92
N TRP A 323 9.71 -7.09 -16.90
CA TRP A 323 8.52 -6.64 -17.62
C TRP A 323 7.83 -7.73 -18.42
N LEU A 324 8.55 -8.71 -18.99
CA LEU A 324 7.93 -9.90 -19.58
C LEU A 324 7.15 -10.71 -18.53
N THR A 325 7.76 -10.90 -17.36
CA THR A 325 7.12 -11.62 -16.24
C THR A 325 5.86 -10.88 -15.79
N ALA A 326 5.95 -9.56 -15.61
CA ALA A 326 4.85 -8.70 -15.22
C ALA A 326 3.74 -8.71 -16.29
N GLN A 327 4.08 -8.58 -17.57
CA GLN A 327 3.14 -8.63 -18.70
C GLN A 327 2.38 -9.95 -18.77
N PHE A 328 3.08 -11.08 -18.64
CA PHE A 328 2.45 -12.38 -18.61
C PHE A 328 1.46 -12.48 -17.45
N SER A 329 1.91 -12.09 -16.26
CA SER A 329 1.13 -12.21 -15.03
C SER A 329 -0.10 -11.31 -15.02
N MET A 330 0.04 -10.07 -15.48
CA MET A 330 -1.09 -9.16 -15.68
C MET A 330 -2.06 -9.70 -16.73
N GLY A 331 -1.57 -10.23 -17.85
CA GLY A 331 -2.38 -10.86 -18.88
C GLY A 331 -3.19 -12.05 -18.35
N VAL A 332 -2.59 -12.88 -17.49
CA VAL A 332 -3.30 -13.95 -16.78
C VAL A 332 -4.29 -13.37 -15.77
N ASN A 333 -3.90 -12.35 -15.00
CA ASN A 333 -4.73 -11.77 -13.95
C ASN A 333 -6.03 -11.17 -14.49
N VAL A 334 -5.97 -10.42 -15.59
CA VAL A 334 -7.14 -9.77 -16.23
C VAL A 334 -7.99 -10.73 -17.06
N SER A 335 -7.49 -11.92 -17.34
CA SER A 335 -8.22 -12.91 -18.14
C SER A 335 -9.33 -13.58 -17.33
N SER A 336 -10.27 -14.21 -18.04
CA SER A 336 -11.31 -15.07 -17.45
C SER A 336 -10.80 -16.48 -17.08
N VAL A 337 -9.48 -16.70 -17.04
CA VAL A 337 -8.89 -17.97 -16.61
C VAL A 337 -9.21 -18.18 -15.13
N GLY A 338 -9.90 -19.29 -14.83
CA GLY A 338 -10.32 -19.64 -13.46
C GLY A 338 -9.16 -19.96 -12.51
N ASP A 339 -9.48 -19.91 -11.22
CA ASP A 339 -8.53 -20.07 -10.10
C ASP A 339 -7.72 -21.37 -10.16
N GLU A 340 -8.30 -22.48 -10.63
CA GLU A 340 -7.63 -23.77 -10.77
C GLU A 340 -6.43 -23.71 -11.74
N LYS A 341 -6.58 -23.04 -12.88
CA LYS A 341 -5.50 -22.90 -13.86
C LYS A 341 -4.41 -21.97 -13.33
N ARG A 342 -4.77 -20.92 -12.59
CA ARG A 342 -3.82 -20.01 -11.93
C ARG A 342 -3.01 -20.74 -10.86
N ALA A 343 -3.65 -21.57 -10.05
CA ALA A 343 -2.97 -22.41 -9.07
C ALA A 343 -2.08 -23.48 -9.74
N SER A 344 -2.56 -24.10 -10.81
CA SER A 344 -1.78 -25.07 -11.60
C SER A 344 -0.51 -24.43 -12.17
N LEU A 345 -0.60 -23.21 -12.70
CA LEU A 345 0.57 -22.43 -13.14
C LEU A 345 1.61 -22.31 -12.02
N VAL A 346 1.19 -21.85 -10.84
CA VAL A 346 2.10 -21.66 -9.70
C VAL A 346 2.75 -23.00 -9.30
N THR A 347 1.95 -24.05 -9.19
CA THR A 347 2.43 -25.40 -8.82
C THR A 347 3.43 -25.93 -9.84
N ARG A 348 3.10 -25.88 -11.14
CA ARG A 348 3.96 -26.38 -12.22
C ARG A 348 5.29 -25.65 -12.28
N ILE A 349 5.27 -24.32 -12.19
CA ILE A 349 6.48 -23.51 -12.16
C ILE A 349 7.30 -23.82 -10.90
N GLY A 350 6.65 -23.94 -9.74
CA GLY A 350 7.31 -24.30 -8.48
C GLY A 350 7.99 -25.68 -8.52
N GLU A 351 7.29 -26.71 -9.01
CA GLU A 351 7.82 -28.07 -9.14
C GLU A 351 9.00 -28.16 -10.10
N ARG A 352 8.93 -27.44 -11.22
CA ARG A 352 9.95 -27.52 -12.28
C ARG A 352 11.13 -26.61 -12.04
N LEU A 353 10.89 -25.40 -11.54
CA LEU A 353 11.87 -24.32 -11.50
C LEU A 353 12.13 -23.80 -10.09
N GLY A 354 11.39 -24.23 -9.07
CA GLY A 354 11.48 -23.68 -7.70
C GLY A 354 12.85 -23.86 -7.05
N ASN A 355 13.65 -24.82 -7.52
CA ASN A 355 15.03 -25.04 -7.05
C ASN A 355 16.09 -24.21 -7.80
N ALA A 356 15.73 -23.55 -8.91
CA ALA A 356 16.67 -22.73 -9.66
C ALA A 356 17.08 -21.50 -8.85
N ARG A 357 18.38 -21.31 -8.65
CA ARG A 357 18.97 -20.16 -7.93
C ARG A 357 19.51 -19.12 -8.89
N THR A 358 19.69 -19.49 -10.16
CA THR A 358 20.19 -18.59 -11.21
C THR A 358 19.32 -18.65 -12.48
N PRO A 359 19.37 -17.62 -13.33
CA PRO A 359 18.72 -17.65 -14.65
C PRO A 359 19.14 -18.81 -15.54
N VAL A 360 20.42 -19.16 -15.52
CA VAL A 360 20.96 -20.26 -16.34
C VAL A 360 20.40 -21.60 -15.87
N GLU A 361 20.33 -21.81 -14.56
CA GLU A 361 19.70 -23.02 -13.99
C GLU A 361 18.23 -23.09 -14.37
N ALA A 362 17.47 -21.99 -14.23
CA ALA A 362 16.06 -21.97 -14.58
C ALA A 362 15.81 -22.31 -16.06
N ALA A 363 16.59 -21.73 -16.98
CA ALA A 363 16.48 -22.04 -18.40
C ALA A 363 16.89 -23.48 -18.74
N THR A 364 17.87 -24.05 -18.04
CA THR A 364 18.31 -25.44 -18.22
C THR A 364 17.27 -26.43 -17.70
N MET A 365 16.59 -26.09 -16.60
CA MET A 365 15.54 -26.92 -16.00
C MET A 365 14.20 -26.83 -16.75
N ALA A 366 13.95 -25.72 -17.45
CA ALA A 366 12.71 -25.50 -18.16
C ALA A 366 12.57 -26.46 -19.37
N PRO A 367 11.40 -27.08 -19.57
CA PRO A 367 11.12 -27.84 -20.79
C PRO A 367 11.36 -27.01 -22.04
N THR A 368 11.88 -27.62 -23.11
CA THR A 368 12.11 -26.93 -24.40
C THR A 368 10.84 -26.26 -24.95
N ALA A 369 9.67 -26.84 -24.70
CA ALA A 369 8.38 -26.24 -25.07
C ALA A 369 8.12 -24.92 -24.34
N TRP A 370 8.46 -24.83 -23.05
CA TRP A 370 8.33 -23.60 -22.26
C TRP A 370 9.26 -22.50 -22.76
N ILE A 371 10.51 -22.85 -23.07
CA ILE A 371 11.49 -21.92 -23.66
C ILE A 371 10.94 -21.33 -24.96
N LYS A 372 10.51 -22.18 -25.90
CA LYS A 372 9.94 -21.73 -27.19
C LYS A 372 8.69 -20.87 -27.00
N ALA A 373 7.80 -21.24 -26.08
CA ALA A 373 6.60 -20.46 -25.79
C ALA A 373 6.95 -19.11 -25.14
N ALA A 374 7.96 -19.05 -24.28
CA ALA A 374 8.43 -17.82 -23.66
C ALA A 374 9.07 -16.88 -24.69
N GLU A 375 9.88 -17.41 -25.62
CA GLU A 375 10.41 -16.64 -26.77
C GLU A 375 9.29 -16.11 -27.66
N GLN A 376 8.25 -16.91 -27.89
CA GLN A 376 7.09 -16.51 -28.68
C GLN A 376 6.29 -15.41 -27.98
N PHE A 377 6.01 -15.58 -26.69
CA PHE A 377 5.40 -14.56 -25.84
C PHE A 377 6.21 -13.25 -25.82
N ALA A 378 7.55 -13.36 -25.82
CA ALA A 378 8.42 -12.20 -25.89
C ALA A 378 8.24 -11.37 -27.18
N ARG A 379 7.64 -11.95 -28.23
CA ARG A 379 7.32 -11.30 -29.50
C ARG A 379 5.86 -10.86 -29.60
N ASP A 380 4.92 -11.74 -29.24
CA ASP A 380 3.49 -11.54 -29.51
C ASP A 380 2.64 -11.12 -28.31
N ARG A 381 3.20 -11.15 -27.09
CA ARG A 381 2.52 -10.81 -25.84
C ARG A 381 1.27 -11.66 -25.54
N ASN A 382 1.14 -12.84 -26.14
CA ASN A 382 -0.03 -13.70 -25.92
C ASN A 382 0.09 -14.50 -24.61
N ALA A 383 -0.34 -13.90 -23.50
CA ALA A 383 -0.24 -14.50 -22.16
C ALA A 383 -1.01 -15.83 -22.03
N ILE A 384 -2.14 -15.98 -22.74
CA ILE A 384 -2.96 -17.19 -22.65
C ILE A 384 -2.27 -18.37 -23.34
N ALA A 385 -1.68 -18.16 -24.52
CA ALA A 385 -0.93 -19.21 -25.20
C ALA A 385 0.30 -19.68 -24.39
N LEU A 386 1.00 -18.74 -23.74
CA LEU A 386 2.08 -19.09 -22.82
C LEU A 386 1.53 -19.88 -21.63
N LEU A 387 0.46 -19.41 -20.99
CA LEU A 387 -0.17 -20.10 -19.85
C LEU A 387 -0.54 -21.54 -20.20
N GLU A 388 -1.20 -21.77 -21.33
CA GLU A 388 -1.61 -23.11 -21.79
C GLU A 388 -0.42 -24.05 -21.91
N THR A 389 0.72 -23.55 -22.39
CA THR A 389 1.96 -24.32 -22.49
C THR A 389 2.59 -24.59 -21.12
N LEU A 390 2.50 -23.66 -20.17
CA LEU A 390 3.06 -23.79 -18.82
C LEU A 390 2.26 -24.75 -17.93
N VAL A 391 0.95 -24.92 -18.18
CA VAL A 391 0.09 -25.79 -17.37
C VAL A 391 -0.12 -27.19 -17.95
N ALA A 392 0.10 -27.38 -19.25
CA ALA A 392 0.12 -28.68 -19.91
C ALA A 392 1.22 -29.59 -19.31
#